data_AF-A0A4P5PCV0-F1
#
_entry.id   AF-A0A4P5PCV0-F1
#
_cell.length_a   1.000
_cell.length_b   1.000
_cell.length_c   1.000
_cell.angle_alpha   90.00
_cell.angle_beta   90.00
_cell.angle_gamma   90.00
#
_symmetry.space_group_name_H-M   'P 1'
#
loop_
_entity.id
_entity.type
_entity.pdbx_description
1 polymer ?
#
loop_
_entity_poly.entity_id
_entity_poly.type
_entity_poly.pdbx_seq_one_letter_code
_entity_poly.pdbx_strand_id
1 'polypeptide(L)' 'MLKLSVAFETSEGKVHRWNYKEPNQELTSEEIKTEMDKLCGLGIFEKNGVRLYERASSAKYVETIETPVF' A
#
# COMPACT_ATOMS: atom_id res chain seq x y z
N MET A 1 -16.63 4.72 -3.86
CA MET A 1 -15.95 3.68 -3.06
C MET A 1 -14.63 4.20 -2.50
N LEU A 2 -14.39 4.01 -1.19
CA LEU A 2 -13.10 4.31 -0.56
C LEU A 2 -12.14 3.13 -0.68
N LYS A 3 -10.86 3.41 -1.02
CA LYS A 3 -9.77 2.42 -1.06
C LYS A 3 -8.52 2.96 -0.39
N LEU A 4 -7.72 2.08 0.20
CA LEU A 4 -6.38 2.40 0.68
C LEU A 4 -5.38 2.00 -0.41
N SER A 5 -4.63 2.96 -0.92
CA SER A 5 -3.59 2.75 -1.93
C SER A 5 -2.22 2.83 -1.27
N VAL A 6 -1.50 1.71 -1.28
CA VAL A 6 -0.21 1.55 -0.59
C VAL A 6 0.89 1.29 -1.61
N ALA A 7 2.03 1.96 -1.44
CA ALA A 7 3.20 1.84 -2.29
C ALA A 7 4.44 1.49 -1.47
N PHE A 8 5.22 0.55 -2.01
CA PHE A 8 6.51 0.13 -1.50
C PHE A 8 7.56 0.27 -2.61
N GLU A 9 8.80 0.54 -2.21
CA GLU A 9 9.95 0.36 -3.10
C GLU A 9 10.36 -1.12 -3.06
N THR A 10 10.64 -1.69 -4.23
CA THR A 10 11.23 -3.02 -4.36
C THR A 10 12.74 -2.95 -4.21
N SER A 11 13.40 -4.11 -4.05
CA SER A 11 14.87 -4.19 -4.03
C SER A 11 15.54 -3.73 -5.33
N GLU A 12 14.80 -3.62 -6.43
CA GLU A 12 15.28 -3.06 -7.71
C GLU A 12 15.04 -1.55 -7.86
N GLY A 13 14.51 -0.88 -6.81
CA GLY A 13 14.17 0.54 -6.86
C GLY A 13 12.91 0.85 -7.69
N LYS A 14 12.09 -0.15 -8.02
CA LYS A 14 10.78 0.06 -8.66
C LYS A 14 9.70 0.24 -7.59
N VAL A 15 8.60 0.90 -7.95
CA VAL A 15 7.45 1.03 -7.07
C VAL A 15 6.50 -0.14 -7.26
N HIS A 16 6.26 -0.89 -6.19
CA HIS A 16 5.21 -1.89 -6.12
C HIS A 16 4.00 -1.30 -5.38
N ARG A 17 2.82 -1.32 -6.02
CA ARG A 17 1.59 -0.73 -5.49
C ARG A 17 0.48 -1.77 -5.42
N TRP A 18 -0.30 -1.74 -4.35
CA TRP A 18 -1.56 -2.47 -4.26
C TRP A 18 -2.65 -1.58 -3.66
N ASN A 19 -3.90 -1.98 -3.90
CA ASN A 19 -5.07 -1.25 -3.41
C ASN A 19 -5.91 -2.21 -2.55
N TYR A 20 -6.25 -1.76 -1.36
CA TYR A 20 -7.21 -2.41 -0.48
C TYR A 20 -8.57 -1.76 -0.64
N LYS A 21 -9.58 -2.55 -0.99
CA LYS A 21 -10.97 -2.12 -1.03
C LYS A 21 -11.52 -2.09 0.40
N GLU A 22 -12.34 -1.09 0.72
CA GLU A 22 -13.00 -0.97 2.03
C GLU A 22 -12.01 -1.00 3.21
N PRO A 23 -11.03 -0.08 3.25
CA PRO A 23 -10.10 -0.03 4.37
C PRO A 23 -10.80 0.42 5.65
N ASN A 24 -10.27 -0.01 6.79
CA ASN A 24 -10.62 0.59 8.07
C ASN A 24 -10.21 2.08 8.04
N GLN A 25 -11.19 2.96 8.22
CA GLN A 25 -11.03 4.42 8.19
C GLN A 25 -10.58 5.00 9.53
N GLU A 26 -10.66 4.20 10.60
CA GLU A 26 -10.22 4.61 11.93
C GLU A 26 -8.70 4.50 12.10
N LEU A 27 -8.02 3.81 11.17
CA LEU A 27 -6.57 3.69 11.20
C LEU A 27 -5.90 5.02 10.89
N THR A 28 -5.01 5.42 11.79
CA THR A 28 -4.19 6.61 11.64
C THR A 28 -3.05 6.39 10.65
N SER A 29 -2.49 7.49 10.15
CA SER A 29 -1.30 7.44 9.28
C SER A 29 -0.11 6.75 9.96
N GLU A 30 0.04 6.90 11.27
CA GLU A 30 1.13 6.29 12.06
C GLU A 30 0.98 4.78 12.17
N GLU A 31 -0.25 4.29 12.43
CA GLU A 31 -0.54 2.85 12.48
C GLU A 31 -0.30 2.21 11.12
N ILE A 32 -0.78 2.83 10.04
CA ILE A 32 -0.57 2.33 8.67
C ILE A 32 0.93 2.25 8.35
N LYS A 33 1.69 3.29 8.68
CA LYS A 33 3.14 3.31 8.46
C LYS A 33 3.83 2.22 9.28
N THR A 34 3.44 2.02 10.54
CA THR A 34 4.01 0.99 11.40
C THR A 34 3.77 -0.40 10.83
N GLU A 35 2.55 -0.69 10.36
CA GLU A 35 2.25 -1.97 9.71
C GLU A 35 2.99 -2.14 8.38
N MET A 36 3.15 -1.07 7.59
CA MET A 36 3.98 -1.10 6.38
C MET A 36 5.45 -1.42 6.69
N ASP A 37 6.01 -0.82 7.75
CA ASP A 37 7.40 -1.08 8.15
C ASP A 37 7.57 -2.52 8.65
N LYS A 38 6.58 -3.08 9.36
CA LYS A 38 6.54 -4.50 9.71
C LYS A 38 6.55 -5.39 8.47
N LEU A 39 5.74 -5.08 7.46
CA LEU A 39 5.70 -5.83 6.19
C LEU A 39 7.06 -5.83 5.47
N CYS A 40 7.78 -4.70 5.50
CA CYS A 40 9.14 -4.62 4.96
C CYS A 40 10.11 -5.50 5.75
N GLY A 41 10.02 -5.44 7.09
CA GLY A 41 10.89 -6.20 7.99
C GLY A 41 10.72 -7.72 7.90
N LEU A 42 9.58 -8.23 7.42
CA LEU A 42 9.38 -9.66 7.23
C LEU A 42 10.30 -10.24 6.15
N GLY A 43 10.60 -9.50 5.08
CA GLY A 43 11.48 -9.96 4.00
C GLY A 43 11.00 -11.21 3.25
N ILE A 44 9.76 -11.65 3.47
CA ILE A 44 9.18 -12.89 2.90
C ILE A 44 8.52 -12.68 1.53
N PHE A 45 8.33 -11.43 1.12
CA PHE A 45 7.58 -11.09 -0.08
C PHE A 45 8.54 -10.91 -1.25
N GLU A 46 8.79 -12.01 -1.96
CA GLU A 46 9.69 -12.06 -3.10
C GLU A 46 8.96 -12.56 -4.35
N LYS A 47 9.32 -11.98 -5.51
CA LYS A 47 8.91 -12.48 -6.82
C LYS A 47 10.10 -12.50 -7.75
N ASN A 48 10.48 -13.68 -8.23
CA ASN A 48 11.60 -13.89 -9.15
C ASN A 48 12.92 -13.28 -8.65
N GLY A 49 13.28 -13.42 -7.37
CA GLY A 49 14.51 -12.81 -6.82
C GLY A 49 14.34 -11.36 -6.37
N VAL A 50 13.19 -10.73 -6.60
CA VAL A 50 12.95 -9.31 -6.28
C VAL A 50 12.08 -9.20 -5.03
N ARG A 51 12.58 -8.54 -3.99
CA ARG A 51 11.79 -8.22 -2.80
C ARG A 51 10.79 -7.13 -3.14
N LEU A 52 9.50 -7.41 -2.93
CA LEU A 52 8.40 -6.52 -3.28
C LEU A 52 8.18 -5.42 -2.25
N TYR A 53 8.53 -5.68 -0.98
CA TYR A 53 8.40 -4.75 0.13
C TYR A 53 9.78 -4.53 0.76
N GLU A 54 10.65 -3.78 0.08
CA GLU A 54 11.96 -3.42 0.63
C GLU A 54 11.85 -2.18 1.53
N ARG A 55 11.06 -1.18 1.10
CA ARG A 55 10.85 0.05 1.87
C ARG A 55 9.43 0.60 1.72
N ALA A 56 8.84 1.02 2.83
CA ALA A 56 7.58 1.74 2.87
C ALA A 56 7.72 3.10 2.16
N SER A 57 6.98 3.32 1.07
CA SER A 57 7.09 4.55 0.26
C SER A 57 5.96 5.53 0.55
N SER A 58 4.70 5.10 0.42
CA SER A 58 3.54 5.96 0.73
C SER A 58 2.26 5.16 0.92
N ALA A 59 1.32 5.72 1.67
CA ALA A 59 -0.05 5.24 1.76
C ALA A 59 -1.03 6.42 1.66
N LYS A 60 -2.16 6.21 0.98
CA LYS A 60 -3.22 7.22 0.89
C LYS A 60 -4.61 6.58 0.79
N TYR A 61 -5.58 7.20 1.44
CA TYR A 61 -7.00 6.94 1.20
C TYR A 61 -7.41 7.62 -0.11
N VAL A 62 -8.11 6.89 -0.97
CA VAL A 62 -8.62 7.37 -2.25
C VAL A 62 -10.12 7.13 -2.29
N GLU A 63 -10.89 8.21 -2.30
CA GLU A 63 -12.32 8.16 -2.50
C GLU A 63 -12.63 8.26 -4.00
N THR A 64 -13.42 7.33 -4.52
CA THR A 64 -13.95 7.37 -5.88
C THR A 64 -15.42 7.75 -5.82
N ILE A 65 -15.77 8.91 -6.36
CA ILE A 65 -17.14 9.37 -6.52
C ILE A 65 -17.59 9.00 -7.93
N GLU A 66 -18.63 8.19 -8.04
CA GLU A 66 -19.22 7.81 -9.32
C GLU A 66 -20.41 8.72 -9.58
N THR A 67 -20.32 9.53 -10.64
CA THR A 67 -21.41 10.39 -11.10
C THR A 67 -21.92 9.81 -12.41
N PRO A 68 -23.05 9.09 -12.42
CA PRO A 68 -23.69 8.62 -13.65
C PRO A 68 -24.02 9.81 -14.52
N VAL A 69 -23.62 9.75 -15.78
CA VAL A 69 -23.87 10.81 -16.77
C VAL A 69 -25.08 10.48 -17.66
N PHE A 70 -25.60 9.26 -17.53
CA PHE A 70 -26.81 8.70 -18.13
C PHE A 70 -27.34 7.57 -17.25
#